data_AF-A0A3Q4H2L9-F1
#
_entry.id   AF-A0A3Q4H2L9-F1
#
_cell.length_a   1.000
_cell.length_b   1.000
_cell.length_c   1.000
_cell.angle_alpha   90.00
_cell.angle_beta   90.00
_cell.angle_gamma   90.00
#
_symmetry.space_group_name_H-M   'P 1'
#
loop_
_entity.id
_entity.type
_entity.pdbx_description
1 polymer ?
#
loop_
_entity_poly.entity_id
_entity_poly.type
_entity_poly.pdbx_seq_one_letter_code
_entity_poly.pdbx_strand_id
1 'polypeptide(L)'
;MSTHEQSICQARAAVMVYDDANKKWVPAGGSTGFSRVHIYHHTGNNAFRVVGRKIQDHQVVINCAIPKGLKYNQATQTFHQWRDARQVYGLNFGSKEDANVFATCMLSSSIT
;
A
#
# COMPACT_ATOMS: atom_id res chain seq x y z
N MET A 1 -2.69 2.80 21.40
CA MET A 1 -2.47 1.97 20.19
C MET A 1 -3.15 0.63 20.44
N SER A 2 -3.86 0.06 19.46
CA SER A 2 -4.38 -1.32 19.62
C SER A 2 -3.16 -2.22 19.88
N THR A 3 -3.12 -2.89 21.03
CA THR A 3 -2.01 -3.78 21.43
C THR A 3 -1.84 -4.98 20.48
N HIS A 4 -2.78 -5.16 19.55
CA HIS A 4 -2.83 -6.27 18.62
C HIS A 4 -2.38 -5.90 17.20
N GLU A 5 -2.10 -4.63 16.91
CA GLU A 5 -1.70 -4.21 15.56
C GLU A 5 -0.21 -3.87 15.48
N GLN A 6 0.51 -4.58 14.60
CA GLN A 6 1.95 -4.46 14.45
C GLN A 6 2.34 -4.20 13.00
N SER A 7 3.26 -3.26 12.78
CA SER A 7 3.84 -3.04 11.45
C SER A 7 4.82 -4.18 11.14
N ILE A 8 4.52 -5.00 10.14
CA ILE A 8 5.39 -6.11 9.73
C ILE A 8 6.37 -5.70 8.62
N CYS A 9 6.08 -4.62 7.89
CA CYS A 9 7.00 -4.04 6.94
C CYS A 9 6.69 -2.55 6.72
N GLN A 10 7.67 -1.84 6.16
CA GLN A 10 7.50 -0.48 5.70
C GLN A 10 8.31 -0.26 4.42
N ALA A 11 7.85 0.67 3.59
CA ALA A 11 8.57 1.12 2.40
C ALA A 11 8.28 2.60 2.12
N ARG A 12 9.15 3.25 1.36
CA ARG A 12 8.94 4.60 0.86
C ARG A 12 8.36 4.56 -0.56
N ALA A 13 7.16 5.11 -0.74
CA ALA A 13 6.50 5.16 -2.05
C ALA A 13 5.59 6.38 -2.20
N ALA A 14 5.45 6.90 -3.42
CA ALA A 14 4.36 7.78 -3.77
C ALA A 14 3.10 6.93 -4.00
N VAL A 15 2.04 7.24 -3.26
CA VAL A 15 0.76 6.52 -3.33
C VAL A 15 -0.09 7.15 -4.42
N MET A 16 -0.55 6.32 -5.33
CA MET A 16 -1.34 6.68 -6.49
C MET A 16 -2.67 5.93 -6.44
N VAL A 17 -3.70 6.52 -7.01
CA VAL A 17 -4.98 5.86 -7.26
C VAL A 17 -5.35 6.02 -8.72
N TYR A 18 -6.00 5.00 -9.29
CA TYR A 18 -6.46 5.08 -10.67
C TYR A 18 -7.81 5.78 -10.73
N ASP A 19 -7.88 6.86 -11.49
CA ASP A 19 -9.10 7.57 -11.84
C ASP A 19 -9.69 6.92 -13.10
N ASP A 20 -10.68 6.04 -12.90
CA ASP A 20 -11.34 5.30 -13.98
C ASP A 20 -12.06 6.22 -14.98
N ALA A 21 -12.56 7.39 -14.55
CA ALA A 21 -13.26 8.33 -15.42
C ALA A 21 -12.31 8.99 -16.43
N ASN A 22 -11.12 9.38 -15.95
CA ASN A 22 -10.10 10.02 -16.78
C ASN A 22 -9.01 9.06 -17.29
N LYS A 23 -9.11 7.76 -16.96
CA LYS A 23 -8.17 6.70 -17.32
C LYS A 23 -6.71 7.01 -16.99
N LYS A 24 -6.47 7.63 -15.83
CA LYS A 24 -5.13 8.10 -15.43
C LYS A 24 -4.85 7.81 -13.96
N TRP A 25 -3.57 7.70 -13.63
CA TRP A 25 -3.11 7.70 -12.25
C TRP A 25 -3.13 9.12 -11.70
N VAL A 26 -3.67 9.28 -10.49
CA VAL A 26 -3.64 10.54 -9.74
C VAL A 26 -3.05 10.33 -8.35
N PRO A 27 -2.39 11.33 -7.76
CA PRO A 27 -1.83 11.20 -6.43
C PRO A 27 -2.93 10.98 -5.39
N ALA A 28 -2.75 9.99 -4.52
CA ALA A 28 -3.63 9.79 -3.38
C ALA A 28 -3.47 10.97 -2.40
N GLY A 29 -4.59 11.48 -1.87
CA GLY A 29 -4.63 12.67 -1.00
C GLY A 29 -4.61 14.01 -1.74
N GLY A 30 -4.61 14.01 -3.09
CA GLY A 30 -4.71 15.23 -3.91
C GLY A 30 -3.40 15.96 -4.19
N SER A 31 -2.29 15.55 -3.55
CA SER A 31 -0.96 16.12 -3.75
C SER A 31 0.07 15.04 -4.08
N THR A 32 1.10 15.40 -4.87
CA THR A 32 2.23 14.51 -5.16
C THR A 32 3.13 14.33 -3.92
N GLY A 33 4.10 13.41 -3.99
CA GLY A 33 5.10 13.24 -2.93
C GLY A 33 5.04 11.89 -2.22
N PHE A 34 6.15 11.58 -1.54
CA PHE A 34 6.38 10.29 -0.91
C PHE A 34 5.61 10.14 0.41
N SER A 35 5.23 8.89 0.65
CA SER A 35 4.63 8.41 1.88
C SER A 35 5.50 7.33 2.50
N ARG A 36 5.42 7.19 3.82
CA ARG A 36 5.82 5.98 4.51
C ARG A 36 4.63 5.04 4.52
N VAL A 37 4.77 3.91 3.84
CA VAL A 37 3.70 2.93 3.64
C VAL A 37 4.03 1.68 4.45
N HIS A 38 3.11 1.27 5.31
CA HIS A 38 3.23 0.11 6.19
C HIS A 38 2.23 -0.96 5.78
N ILE A 39 2.62 -2.22 5.97
CA ILE A 39 1.67 -3.32 6.12
C ILE A 39 1.55 -3.62 7.61
N TYR A 40 0.33 -3.55 8.12
CA TYR A 40 -0.01 -3.88 9.49
C TYR A 40 -0.68 -5.25 9.56
N HIS A 41 -0.29 -6.03 10.57
CA HIS A 41 -0.94 -7.27 10.97
C HIS A 41 -1.67 -7.06 12.29
N HIS A 42 -2.96 -7.38 12.30
CA HIS A 42 -3.78 -7.39 13.50
C HIS A 42 -3.86 -8.83 14.04
N THR A 43 -3.06 -9.14 15.05
CA THR A 43 -2.87 -10.51 15.56
C THR A 43 -4.15 -11.10 16.19
N GLY A 44 -5.03 -10.26 16.73
CA GLY A 44 -6.26 -10.72 17.39
C GLY A 44 -7.31 -11.34 16.46
N ASN A 45 -7.27 -11.01 15.16
CA ASN A 45 -8.20 -11.54 14.15
C ASN A 45 -7.49 -11.96 12.87
N ASN A 46 -6.16 -12.02 12.89
CA ASN A 46 -5.30 -12.35 11.77
C ASN A 46 -5.59 -11.54 10.49
N ALA A 47 -5.97 -10.26 10.63
CA ALA A 47 -6.27 -9.39 9.50
C ALA A 47 -5.04 -8.55 9.11
N PHE A 48 -4.93 -8.20 7.83
CA PHE A 48 -3.85 -7.36 7.32
C PHE A 48 -4.40 -6.11 6.63
N ARG A 49 -3.66 -5.01 6.70
CA ARG A 49 -3.99 -3.79 5.96
C ARG A 49 -2.76 -2.99 5.56
N VAL A 50 -2.89 -2.24 4.46
CA VAL A 50 -1.92 -1.23 4.04
C VAL A 50 -2.33 0.11 4.63
N VAL A 51 -1.40 0.81 5.29
CA VAL A 51 -1.60 2.19 5.75
C VAL A 51 -0.42 3.04 5.29
N GLY A 52 -0.70 4.11 4.56
CA GLY A 52 0.32 5.04 4.07
C GLY A 52 0.06 6.45 4.53
N ARG A 53 1.10 7.09 5.06
CA ARG A 53 1.07 8.50 5.47
C ARG A 53 2.13 9.29 4.73
N LYS A 54 1.77 10.46 4.23
CA LYS A 54 2.70 11.41 3.63
C LYS A 54 3.83 11.74 4.62
N ILE A 55 5.04 11.85 4.11
CA ILE A 55 6.21 12.17 4.94
C ILE A 55 6.17 13.61 5.44
N GLN A 56 5.61 14.53 4.65
CA GLN A 56 5.64 15.97 4.92
C GLN A 56 4.67 16.41 6.01
N ASP A 57 3.42 15.94 5.96
CA ASP A 57 2.31 16.44 6.79
C ASP A 57 1.57 15.31 7.54
N HIS A 58 2.05 14.07 7.42
CA HIS A 58 1.43 12.88 8.00
C HIS A 58 0.00 12.59 7.55
N GLN A 59 -0.47 13.21 6.45
CA GLN A 59 -1.79 12.92 5.88
C GLN A 59 -1.92 11.43 5.56
N VAL A 60 -2.99 10.79 6.02
CA VAL A 60 -3.32 9.40 5.66
C VAL A 60 -3.84 9.39 4.23
N VAL A 61 -3.11 8.75 3.32
CA VAL A 61 -3.44 8.71 1.88
C VAL A 61 -3.87 7.33 1.39
N ILE A 62 -3.63 6.30 2.19
CA ILE A 62 -4.17 4.96 1.96
C ILE A 62 -4.41 4.26 3.31
N ASN A 63 -5.53 3.57 3.40
CA ASN A 63 -5.92 2.71 4.52
C ASN A 63 -6.85 1.63 3.97
N CYS A 64 -6.28 0.55 3.42
CA CYS A 64 -7.04 -0.49 2.74
C CYS A 64 -6.73 -1.87 3.33
N ALA A 65 -7.75 -2.72 3.46
CA ALA A 65 -7.57 -4.10 3.88
C ALA A 65 -6.84 -4.93 2.82
N ILE A 66 -6.12 -5.96 3.25
CA ILE A 66 -5.51 -6.98 2.40
C ILE A 66 -6.32 -8.26 2.61
N PRO A 67 -7.38 -8.50 1.80
CA PRO A 67 -8.11 -9.76 1.86
C PRO A 67 -7.25 -10.92 1.35
N LYS A 68 -7.56 -12.11 1.84
CA LYS A 68 -6.97 -13.34 1.32
C LYS A 68 -7.23 -13.48 -0.18
N GLY A 69 -6.21 -13.85 -0.94
CA GLY A 69 -6.29 -13.98 -2.40
C GLY A 69 -6.27 -12.64 -3.15
N LEU A 70 -5.94 -11.51 -2.49
CA LEU A 70 -5.69 -10.24 -3.15
C LEU A 70 -4.69 -10.42 -4.29
N LYS A 71 -5.04 -9.92 -5.48
CA LYS A 71 -4.17 -9.97 -6.67
C LYS A 71 -3.24 -8.78 -6.66
N TYR A 72 -2.00 -9.00 -6.23
CA TYR A 72 -0.93 -8.02 -6.25
C TYR A 72 -0.13 -8.11 -7.56
N ASN A 73 -0.02 -7.01 -8.31
CA ASN A 73 0.69 -6.96 -9.60
C ASN A 73 1.92 -6.07 -9.52
N GLN A 74 3.09 -6.63 -9.83
CA GLN A 74 4.35 -5.90 -9.95
C GLN A 74 4.51 -5.42 -11.39
N ALA A 75 3.84 -4.31 -11.75
CA ALA A 75 3.77 -3.82 -13.12
C ALA A 75 5.14 -3.38 -13.68
N THR A 76 6.00 -2.83 -12.82
CA THR A 76 7.44 -2.59 -13.09
C THR A 76 8.26 -2.92 -11.84
N GLN A 77 9.59 -2.79 -11.90
CA GLN A 77 10.49 -2.99 -10.75
C GLN A 77 10.27 -2.00 -9.59
N THR A 78 9.57 -0.89 -9.83
CA THR A 78 9.30 0.13 -8.80
C THR A 78 7.86 0.62 -8.81
N PHE A 79 6.98 0.07 -9.66
CA PHE A 79 5.57 0.40 -9.69
C PHE A 79 4.72 -0.86 -9.53
N HIS A 80 4.08 -1.00 -8.38
CA HIS A 80 3.20 -2.13 -8.08
C HIS A 80 1.78 -1.64 -7.85
N GLN A 81 0.79 -2.49 -8.12
CA GLN A 81 -0.61 -2.13 -8.06
C GLN A 81 -1.50 -3.29 -7.62
N TRP A 82 -2.64 -2.95 -7.02
CA TRP A 82 -3.70 -3.91 -6.70
C TRP A 82 -5.05 -3.19 -6.70
N ARG A 83 -6.12 -3.97 -6.69
CA ARG A 83 -7.51 -3.47 -6.70
C ARG A 83 -8.25 -3.95 -5.46
N ASP A 84 -9.02 -3.06 -4.85
CA ASP A 84 -10.11 -3.42 -3.95
C ASP A 84 -11.48 -3.19 -4.62
N ALA A 85 -12.58 -3.33 -3.88
CA ALA A 85 -13.92 -3.15 -4.41
C ALA A 85 -14.22 -1.72 -4.92
N ARG A 86 -13.42 -0.72 -4.53
CA ARG A 86 -13.69 0.71 -4.79
C ARG A 86 -12.65 1.35 -5.70
N GLN A 87 -11.39 0.92 -5.63
CA GLN A 87 -10.27 1.66 -6.18
C GLN A 87 -9.12 0.75 -6.59
N VAL A 88 -8.34 1.19 -7.58
CA VAL A 88 -7.02 0.62 -7.86
C VAL A 88 -5.98 1.49 -7.19
N TYR A 89 -5.16 0.88 -6.35
CA TYR A 89 -4.01 1.54 -5.73
C TYR A 89 -2.76 1.20 -6.52
N GLY A 90 -1.86 2.19 -6.60
CA GLY A 90 -0.53 2.06 -7.16
C GLY A 90 0.50 2.62 -6.18
N LEU A 91 1.62 1.94 -6.04
CA LEU A 91 2.76 2.40 -5.26
C LEU A 91 3.93 2.59 -6.21
N ASN A 92 4.38 3.84 -6.35
CA ASN A 92 5.62 4.18 -7.03
C ASN A 92 6.75 4.31 -5.99
N PHE A 93 7.53 3.25 -5.83
CA PHE A 93 8.55 3.11 -4.80
C PHE A 93 9.76 4.00 -5.06
N GLY A 94 10.40 4.46 -3.98
CA GLY A 94 11.60 5.29 -4.04
C GLY A 94 12.84 4.53 -4.53
N SER A 95 12.85 3.20 -4.40
CA SER A 95 13.92 2.31 -4.85
C SER A 95 13.38 0.91 -5.17
N LYS A 96 14.22 0.07 -5.80
CA LYS A 96 13.88 -1.34 -6.06
C LYS A 96 13.85 -2.15 -4.76
N GLU A 97 14.71 -1.80 -3.82
CA GLU A 97 14.81 -2.44 -2.50
C GLU A 97 13.52 -2.23 -1.72
N ASP A 98 13.00 -0.98 -1.69
CA ASP A 98 11.70 -0.65 -1.11
C ASP A 98 10.57 -1.47 -1.76
N ALA A 99 10.57 -1.56 -3.09
CA ALA A 99 9.57 -2.30 -3.86
C ALA A 99 9.59 -3.80 -3.54
N ASN A 100 10.78 -4.41 -3.50
CA ASN A 100 10.98 -5.83 -3.24
C ASN A 100 10.57 -6.20 -1.81
N VAL A 101 11.03 -5.44 -0.80
CA VAL A 101 10.67 -5.67 0.61
C VAL A 101 9.16 -5.60 0.78
N PHE A 102 8.51 -4.59 0.20
CA PHE A 102 7.06 -4.45 0.27
C PHE A 102 6.32 -5.59 -0.43
N ALA A 103 6.80 -6.02 -1.60
CA ALA A 103 6.21 -7.12 -2.35
C ALA A 103 6.25 -8.44 -1.57
N THR A 104 7.39 -8.79 -0.96
CA THR A 104 7.52 -10.01 -0.15
C THR A 104 6.50 -10.03 0.99
N CYS A 105 6.36 -8.92 1.71
CA CYS A 105 5.42 -8.83 2.83
C CYS A 105 3.95 -8.84 2.38
N MET A 106 3.63 -8.15 1.28
CA MET A 106 2.29 -8.16 0.69
C MET A 106 1.86 -9.56 0.26
N LEU A 107 2.73 -10.28 -0.46
CA LEU A 107 2.44 -11.63 -0.93
C LEU A 107 2.19 -12.58 0.25
N SER A 108 3.06 -12.55 1.28
CA SER A 108 2.86 -13.33 2.51
C SER A 108 1.55 -12.99 3.23
N SER A 109 1.20 -11.71 3.32
CA SER A 109 -0.03 -11.24 3.98
C SER A 109 -1.31 -11.63 3.23
N SER A 110 -1.23 -11.78 1.90
CA SER A 110 -2.38 -12.14 1.06
C SER A 110 -2.69 -13.64 1.00
N ILE A 111 -1.77 -14.50 1.43
CA ILE A 111 -1.91 -15.96 1.38
C ILE A 111 -2.47 -16.53 2.70
N THR A 112 -2.16 -15.87 3.82
CA THR A 112 -2.54 -16.31 5.18
C THR A 112 -4.03 -16.14 5.41
#